data_AF-A0AB74UCP3-F1
#
_entry.id   AF-A0AB74UCP3-F1
#
_cell.length_a   1.000
_cell.length_b   1.000
_cell.length_c   1.000
_cell.angle_alpha   90.00
_cell.angle_beta   90.00
_cell.angle_gamma   90.00
#
_symmetry.space_group_name_H-M   'P 1'
#
loop_
_entity.id
_entity.type
_entity.pdbx_description
1 polymer ?
#
loop_
_entity_poly.entity_id
_entity_poly.type
_entity_poly.pdbx_seq_one_letter_code
_entity_poly.pdbx_strand_id
1 'polypeptide(L)'
;MEATGREETEASGARRPGKRAGLDVDQIIAAARTLPLEKLSMQSLADTLNVDRKALHYHVKGRQSLFELLAHDAFSKQISQSRVSEAEGWREACRIYAHDLAESAAALAELVDYLWFNDVTNDLTLQPVESLFQQLDMAGFTDEEAIRLVTALATLCLGHARDLAQAHKEATRTRKQLLKSALGAVESHDFPNLERIASLDIDTYSAEQLDFSIELILEGAEKILARHRT
;
A
#
# COMPACT_ATOMS: atom_id res chain seq x y z
N MET A 1 41.74 -9.38 -65.80
CA MET A 1 40.92 -8.34 -66.43
C MET A 1 39.48 -8.76 -66.23
N GLU A 2 38.89 -8.29 -65.13
CA GLU A 2 38.05 -7.07 -65.10
C GLU A 2 36.63 -7.44 -65.53
N ALA A 3 35.65 -7.50 -64.64
CA ALA A 3 34.99 -6.44 -63.87
C ALA A 3 33.52 -6.50 -64.34
N THR A 4 32.57 -6.85 -63.46
CA THR A 4 31.63 -5.90 -62.80
C THR A 4 30.54 -5.42 -63.76
N GLY A 5 29.24 -5.41 -63.46
CA GLY A 5 28.48 -5.63 -62.24
C GLY A 5 26.98 -5.73 -62.62
N ARG A 6 26.19 -6.46 -61.82
CA ARG A 6 25.16 -5.91 -60.91
C ARG A 6 23.92 -5.30 -61.60
N GLU A 7 22.83 -6.05 -61.55
CA GLU A 7 21.45 -5.55 -61.35
C GLU A 7 20.65 -6.72 -60.74
N GLU A 8 20.60 -6.76 -59.42
CA GLU A 8 19.43 -6.34 -58.62
C GLU A 8 18.49 -7.53 -58.35
N THR A 9 19.00 -8.46 -57.54
CA THR A 9 18.12 -9.26 -56.68
C THR A 9 17.56 -8.30 -55.65
N GLU A 10 16.31 -7.86 -55.83
CA GLU A 10 15.52 -7.20 -54.80
C GLU A 10 15.42 -8.13 -53.59
N ALA A 11 16.38 -7.98 -52.67
CA ALA A 11 16.26 -8.46 -51.32
C ALA A 11 15.10 -7.68 -50.69
N SER A 12 13.90 -8.26 -50.75
CA SER A 12 12.76 -7.91 -49.92
C SER A 12 13.24 -7.90 -48.48
N GLY A 13 13.62 -6.71 -48.01
CA GLY A 13 13.96 -6.47 -46.63
C GLY A 13 12.78 -6.95 -45.79
N ALA A 14 13.00 -8.04 -45.06
CA ALA A 14 12.10 -8.48 -44.03
C ALA A 14 11.96 -7.33 -43.05
N ARG A 15 10.89 -6.55 -43.22
CA ARG A 15 10.50 -5.49 -42.29
C ARG A 15 10.36 -6.16 -40.93
N ARG A 16 11.29 -5.83 -40.03
CA ARG A 16 11.16 -6.12 -38.60
C ARG A 16 9.75 -5.70 -38.18
N PRO A 17 8.92 -6.59 -37.63
CA PRO A 17 7.58 -6.23 -37.21
C PRO A 17 7.68 -5.04 -36.25
N GLY A 18 7.13 -3.90 -36.68
CA GLY A 18 7.05 -2.71 -35.86
C GLY A 18 6.35 -3.07 -34.56
N LYS A 19 7.00 -2.72 -33.45
CA LYS A 19 6.45 -2.56 -32.11
C LYS A 19 5.04 -1.96 -32.24
N ARG A 20 4.01 -2.81 -32.29
CA ARG A 20 2.63 -2.34 -32.17
C ARG A 20 2.58 -1.76 -30.76
N ALA A 21 2.60 -0.43 -30.67
CA ALA A 21 2.35 0.30 -29.44
C ALA A 21 0.88 0.03 -29.05
N GLY A 22 0.63 -1.17 -28.52
CA GLY A 22 -0.57 -1.44 -27.76
C GLY A 22 -0.46 -0.63 -26.47
N LEU A 23 -1.57 -0.05 -26.06
CA LEU A 23 -1.72 0.49 -24.73
C LEU A 23 -1.34 -0.60 -23.72
N ASP A 24 -0.44 -0.30 -22.79
CA ASP A 24 -0.12 -1.19 -21.66
C ASP A 24 -0.49 -0.53 -20.32
N VAL A 25 -0.44 -1.34 -19.26
CA VAL A 25 -0.82 -0.92 -17.90
C VAL A 25 0.12 0.17 -17.37
N ASP A 26 1.41 0.09 -17.70
CA ASP A 26 2.42 1.07 -17.28
C ASP A 26 2.14 2.46 -17.89
N GLN A 27 1.78 2.52 -19.17
CA GLN A 27 1.37 3.75 -19.85
C GLN A 27 0.12 4.35 -19.22
N ILE A 28 -0.86 3.52 -18.86
CA ILE A 28 -2.09 3.95 -18.17
C ILE A 28 -1.76 4.59 -16.82
N ILE A 29 -0.93 3.92 -16.01
CA ILE A 29 -0.49 4.42 -14.70
C ILE A 29 0.30 5.73 -14.86
N ALA A 30 1.26 5.77 -15.79
CA ALA A 30 2.09 6.95 -16.03
C ALA A 30 1.25 8.17 -16.45
N ALA A 31 0.29 7.99 -17.37
CA ALA A 31 -0.60 9.06 -17.80
C ALA A 31 -1.54 9.50 -16.66
N ALA A 32 -2.13 8.57 -15.93
CA ALA A 32 -3.03 8.88 -14.84
C ALA A 32 -2.34 9.70 -13.73
N ARG A 33 -1.06 9.44 -13.44
CA ARG A 33 -0.24 10.21 -12.48
C ARG A 33 0.00 11.67 -12.88
N THR A 34 -0.17 12.03 -14.15
CA THR A 34 -0.06 13.44 -14.60
C THR A 34 -1.31 14.26 -14.32
N LEU A 35 -2.41 13.61 -13.94
CA LEU A 35 -3.70 14.23 -13.68
C LEU A 35 -3.96 14.36 -12.18
N PRO A 36 -4.52 15.48 -11.70
CA PRO A 36 -5.05 15.57 -10.34
C PRO A 36 -6.14 14.51 -10.11
N LEU A 37 -6.14 13.88 -8.94
CA LEU A 37 -7.00 12.73 -8.65
C LEU A 37 -8.49 13.08 -8.75
N GLU A 38 -8.87 14.31 -8.40
CA GLU A 38 -10.24 14.81 -8.46
C GLU A 38 -10.73 14.91 -9.91
N LYS A 39 -9.81 15.22 -10.84
CA LYS A 39 -10.08 15.35 -12.28
C LYS A 39 -9.89 14.03 -13.04
N LEU A 40 -9.29 13.02 -12.41
CA LEU A 40 -9.00 11.75 -13.06
C LEU A 40 -10.27 10.95 -13.34
N SER A 41 -10.67 10.90 -14.60
CA SER A 41 -11.80 10.12 -15.10
C SER A 41 -11.36 9.23 -16.27
N MET A 42 -12.18 8.24 -16.63
CA MET A 42 -11.94 7.42 -17.83
C MET A 42 -11.84 8.26 -19.10
N GLN A 43 -12.56 9.39 -19.18
CA GLN A 43 -12.49 10.28 -20.33
C GLN A 43 -11.21 11.10 -20.33
N SER A 44 -10.90 11.80 -19.23
CA SER A 44 -9.69 12.62 -19.15
C SER A 44 -8.43 11.78 -19.38
N LEU A 45 -8.42 10.52 -18.91
CA LEU A 45 -7.32 9.60 -19.16
C LEU A 45 -7.22 9.19 -20.63
N ALA A 46 -8.35 8.93 -21.29
CA ALA A 46 -8.41 8.64 -22.72
C ALA A 46 -7.86 9.82 -23.55
N ASP A 47 -8.25 11.04 -23.18
CA ASP A 47 -7.80 12.28 -23.80
C ASP A 47 -6.29 12.47 -23.61
N THR A 48 -5.76 12.25 -22.40
CA THR A 48 -4.32 12.33 -22.10
C THR A 48 -3.50 11.31 -22.89
N LEU A 49 -4.02 10.09 -23.08
CA LEU A 49 -3.35 9.03 -23.82
C LEU A 49 -3.59 9.09 -25.33
N ASN A 50 -4.48 9.96 -25.81
CA ASN A 50 -4.94 10.03 -27.19
C ASN A 50 -5.42 8.66 -27.73
N VAL A 51 -6.20 7.94 -26.92
CA VAL A 51 -6.79 6.63 -27.25
C VAL A 51 -8.30 6.63 -27.08
N ASP A 52 -8.99 5.71 -27.74
CA ASP A 52 -10.41 5.49 -27.48
C ASP A 52 -10.63 4.89 -26.09
N ARG A 53 -11.72 5.30 -25.42
CA ARG A 53 -12.13 4.73 -24.11
C ARG A 53 -12.27 3.20 -24.15
N LYS A 54 -12.63 2.64 -25.31
CA LYS A 54 -12.75 1.19 -25.52
C LYS A 54 -11.40 0.47 -25.38
N ALA A 55 -10.29 1.10 -25.78
CA ALA A 55 -8.96 0.57 -25.59
C ALA A 55 -8.60 0.53 -24.09
N LEU A 56 -8.91 1.60 -23.34
CA LEU A 56 -8.73 1.63 -21.89
C LEU A 56 -9.54 0.57 -21.16
N HIS A 57 -10.81 0.35 -21.56
CA HIS A 57 -11.67 -0.68 -20.96
C HIS A 57 -11.12 -2.11 -21.05
N TYR A 58 -10.18 -2.37 -21.96
CA TYR A 58 -9.51 -3.67 -22.02
C TYR A 58 -8.65 -3.91 -20.78
N HIS A 59 -8.01 -2.85 -20.26
CA HIS A 59 -7.10 -2.89 -19.12
C HIS A 59 -7.76 -2.47 -17.80
N VAL A 60 -8.60 -1.42 -17.80
CA VAL A 60 -9.27 -0.88 -16.62
C VAL A 60 -10.77 -0.79 -16.87
N LYS A 61 -11.57 -1.56 -16.11
CA LYS A 61 -13.03 -1.70 -16.31
C LYS A 61 -13.82 -0.45 -15.93
N GLY A 62 -13.22 0.51 -15.25
CA GLY A 62 -13.81 1.81 -14.95
C GLY A 62 -12.94 2.61 -13.98
N ARG A 63 -13.52 3.67 -13.41
CA ARG A 63 -12.83 4.54 -12.44
C ARG A 63 -12.37 3.78 -11.19
N GLN A 64 -13.23 2.90 -10.66
CA GLN A 64 -12.92 2.06 -9.50
C GLN A 64 -11.65 1.23 -9.73
N SER A 65 -11.64 0.41 -10.79
CA SER A 65 -10.48 -0.43 -11.13
C SER A 65 -9.22 0.37 -11.49
N LEU A 66 -9.38 1.59 -12.02
CA LEU A 66 -8.25 2.48 -12.26
C LEU A 66 -7.64 2.96 -10.94
N PHE A 67 -8.47 3.29 -9.95
CA PHE A 67 -8.00 3.76 -8.65
C PHE A 67 -7.38 2.62 -7.84
N GLU A 68 -7.94 1.41 -7.92
CA GLU A 68 -7.33 0.18 -7.40
C GLU A 68 -5.96 -0.04 -8.03
N LEU A 69 -5.86 0.00 -9.37
CA LEU A 69 -4.59 -0.14 -10.07
C LEU A 69 -3.53 0.89 -9.61
N LEU A 70 -3.92 2.15 -9.44
CA LEU A 70 -3.01 3.20 -8.96
C LEU A 70 -2.59 3.01 -7.51
N ALA A 71 -3.53 2.60 -6.65
CA ALA A 71 -3.26 2.30 -5.25
C ALA A 71 -2.26 1.14 -5.12
N HIS A 72 -2.50 0.05 -5.85
CA HIS A 72 -1.61 -1.11 -5.89
C HIS A 72 -0.22 -0.77 -6.43
N ASP A 73 -0.13 -0.08 -7.57
CA ASP A 73 1.18 0.28 -8.14
C ASP A 73 1.99 1.21 -7.22
N ALA A 74 1.36 2.22 -6.62
CA ALA A 74 2.03 3.13 -5.69
C ALA A 74 2.50 2.39 -4.42
N PHE A 75 1.62 1.57 -3.84
CA PHE A 75 1.92 0.78 -2.66
C PHE A 75 3.05 -0.23 -2.94
N SER A 76 2.96 -1.00 -4.03
CA SER A 76 3.96 -2.01 -4.41
C SER A 76 5.33 -1.39 -4.64
N LYS A 77 5.40 -0.23 -5.30
CA LYS A 77 6.68 0.47 -5.52
C LYS A 77 7.35 0.86 -4.22
N GLN A 78 6.59 1.31 -3.23
CA GLN A 78 7.16 1.71 -1.94
C GLN A 78 7.54 0.50 -1.09
N ILE A 79 6.65 -0.47 -0.92
CA ILE A 79 6.92 -1.65 -0.09
C ILE A 79 8.05 -2.52 -0.69
N SER A 80 8.29 -2.46 -2.00
CA SER A 80 9.41 -3.16 -2.64
C SER A 80 10.79 -2.68 -2.16
N GLN A 81 10.87 -1.49 -1.58
CA GLN A 81 12.09 -0.88 -1.07
C GLN A 81 12.37 -1.26 0.39
N SER A 82 11.48 -2.06 0.99
CA SER A 82 11.60 -2.54 2.36
C SER A 82 12.92 -3.25 2.60
N ARG A 83 13.50 -3.00 3.78
CA ARG A 83 14.78 -3.59 4.22
C ARG A 83 14.62 -4.72 5.21
N VAL A 84 13.45 -5.37 5.26
CA VAL A 84 13.19 -6.53 6.16
C VAL A 84 14.29 -7.59 6.07
N SER A 85 14.85 -7.84 4.88
CA SER A 85 15.95 -8.80 4.68
C SER A 85 17.26 -8.43 5.38
N GLU A 86 17.45 -7.16 5.75
CA GLU A 86 18.64 -6.63 6.43
C GLU A 86 18.50 -6.67 7.97
N ALA A 87 17.34 -7.10 8.49
CA ALA A 87 17.05 -7.08 9.92
C ALA A 87 17.91 -8.05 10.74
N GLU A 88 18.36 -7.60 11.92
CA GLU A 88 19.04 -8.40 12.95
C GLU A 88 18.03 -9.12 13.84
N GLY A 89 17.22 -9.98 13.21
CA GLY A 89 16.27 -10.87 13.88
C GLY A 89 14.80 -10.44 13.75
N TRP A 90 13.92 -11.33 14.22
CA TRP A 90 12.48 -11.23 13.96
C TRP A 90 11.81 -9.95 14.49
N ARG A 91 12.23 -9.41 15.65
CA ARG A 91 11.63 -8.18 16.19
C ARG A 91 11.88 -7.00 15.28
N GLU A 92 13.12 -6.83 14.84
CA GLU A 92 13.48 -5.76 13.92
C GLU A 92 12.82 -5.97 12.56
N ALA A 93 12.78 -7.20 12.05
CA ALA A 93 12.09 -7.54 10.82
C ALA A 93 10.60 -7.15 10.86
N CYS A 94 9.90 -7.45 11.96
CA CYS A 94 8.51 -7.05 12.15
C CYS A 94 8.34 -5.52 12.23
N ARG A 95 9.26 -4.80 12.88
CA ARG A 95 9.21 -3.32 12.94
C ARG A 95 9.37 -2.71 11.56
N ILE A 96 10.42 -3.09 10.84
CA ILE A 96 10.68 -2.59 9.48
C ILE A 96 9.46 -2.87 8.60
N TYR A 97 8.96 -4.11 8.61
CA TYR A 97 7.77 -4.46 7.84
C TYR A 97 6.56 -3.60 8.20
N ALA A 98 6.26 -3.43 9.49
CA ALA A 98 5.10 -2.67 9.95
C ALA A 98 5.20 -1.18 9.60
N HIS A 99 6.37 -0.57 9.77
CA HIS A 99 6.64 0.82 9.39
C HIS A 99 6.51 1.00 7.88
N ASP A 100 7.23 0.20 7.09
CA ASP A 100 7.21 0.30 5.63
C ASP A 100 5.77 0.10 5.11
N LEU A 101 5.01 -0.81 5.71
CA LEU A 101 3.62 -1.05 5.38
C LEU A 101 2.72 0.15 5.71
N ALA A 102 2.83 0.69 6.92
CA ALA A 102 2.04 1.83 7.36
C ALA A 102 2.35 3.08 6.53
N GLU A 103 3.63 3.36 6.27
CA GLU A 103 4.07 4.48 5.43
C GLU A 103 3.63 4.33 3.98
N SER A 104 3.75 3.13 3.41
CA SER A 104 3.29 2.85 2.04
C SER A 104 1.79 3.05 1.90
N ALA A 105 1.01 2.61 2.90
CA ALA A 105 -0.43 2.78 2.90
C ALA A 105 -0.84 4.25 3.16
N ALA A 106 -0.16 4.96 4.06
CA ALA A 106 -0.44 6.36 4.35
C ALA A 106 -0.14 7.27 3.16
N ALA A 107 0.91 6.96 2.38
CA ALA A 107 1.27 7.68 1.16
C ALA A 107 0.18 7.64 0.07
N LEU A 108 -0.75 6.68 0.13
CA LEU A 108 -1.89 6.62 -0.79
C LEU A 108 -2.92 7.73 -0.55
N ALA A 109 -2.94 8.35 0.63
CA ALA A 109 -3.90 9.38 1.01
C ALA A 109 -5.34 8.99 0.64
N GLU A 110 -5.98 9.69 -0.29
CA GLU A 110 -7.36 9.43 -0.73
C GLU A 110 -7.56 8.08 -1.43
N LEU A 111 -6.48 7.45 -1.90
CA LEU A 111 -6.53 6.14 -2.56
C LEU A 111 -6.46 4.95 -1.58
N VAL A 112 -6.27 5.18 -0.28
CA VAL A 112 -6.12 4.09 0.71
C VAL A 112 -7.36 3.18 0.78
N ASP A 113 -8.56 3.72 0.49
CA ASP A 113 -9.82 2.96 0.45
C ASP A 113 -9.92 2.03 -0.78
N TYR A 114 -9.05 2.23 -1.76
CA TYR A 114 -8.95 1.43 -2.98
C TYR A 114 -7.84 0.38 -2.90
N LEU A 115 -7.15 0.26 -1.77
CA LEU A 115 -6.15 -0.78 -1.54
C LEU A 115 -6.82 -2.05 -0.97
N TRP A 116 -6.89 -3.11 -1.79
CA TRP A 116 -7.50 -4.39 -1.43
C TRP A 116 -6.56 -5.56 -1.74
N PHE A 117 -6.16 -6.32 -0.72
CA PHE A 117 -5.23 -7.46 -0.89
C PHE A 117 -5.91 -8.77 -1.35
N ASN A 118 -7.19 -8.72 -1.77
CA ASN A 118 -7.98 -9.92 -2.08
C ASN A 118 -7.59 -10.61 -3.40
N ASP A 119 -6.80 -9.95 -4.26
CA ASP A 119 -6.26 -10.54 -5.47
C ASP A 119 -4.73 -10.50 -5.38
N VAL A 120 -4.13 -11.55 -4.85
CA VAL A 120 -2.66 -11.74 -4.76
C VAL A 120 -2.05 -12.00 -6.15
N THR A 121 -2.69 -11.51 -7.21
CA THR A 121 -2.32 -11.80 -8.59
C THR A 121 -1.60 -10.60 -9.20
N ASN A 122 -0.28 -10.75 -9.24
CA ASN A 122 0.72 -10.21 -10.17
C ASN A 122 1.65 -9.04 -9.78
N ASP A 123 1.32 -8.11 -8.89
CA ASP A 123 2.19 -6.91 -8.70
C ASP A 123 2.62 -6.60 -7.26
N LEU A 124 2.22 -7.40 -6.26
CA LEU A 124 2.73 -7.24 -4.89
C LEU A 124 4.10 -7.90 -4.75
N THR A 125 5.10 -7.15 -4.29
CA THR A 125 6.42 -7.73 -4.03
C THR A 125 6.33 -8.67 -2.82
N LEU A 126 6.45 -9.97 -3.08
CA LEU A 126 6.40 -11.00 -2.04
C LEU A 126 7.69 -11.07 -1.22
N GLN A 127 8.79 -10.50 -1.71
CA GLN A 127 10.12 -10.64 -1.12
C GLN A 127 10.24 -10.08 0.32
N PRO A 128 9.69 -8.90 0.67
CA PRO A 128 9.66 -8.45 2.07
C PRO A 128 8.91 -9.40 3.00
N VAL A 129 7.77 -9.93 2.52
CA VAL A 129 6.94 -10.86 3.29
C VAL A 129 7.66 -12.19 3.48
N GLU A 130 8.27 -12.73 2.43
CA GLU A 130 9.11 -13.94 2.49
C GLU A 130 10.27 -13.78 3.48
N SER A 131 10.97 -12.64 3.41
CA SER A 131 12.09 -12.34 4.33
C SER A 131 11.62 -12.25 5.78
N LEU A 132 10.42 -11.71 6.01
CA LEU A 132 9.81 -11.67 7.34
C LEU A 132 9.48 -13.07 7.86
N PHE A 133 8.84 -13.91 7.04
CA PHE A 133 8.52 -15.29 7.41
C PHE A 133 9.79 -16.10 7.69
N GLN A 134 10.85 -15.92 6.91
CA GLN A 134 12.14 -16.54 7.18
C GLN A 134 12.69 -16.16 8.57
N GLN A 135 12.62 -14.88 8.95
CA GLN A 135 13.07 -14.42 10.27
C GLN A 135 12.22 -15.00 11.41
N LEU A 136 10.91 -15.14 11.20
CA LEU A 136 9.99 -15.73 12.16
C LEU A 136 10.24 -17.23 12.35
N ASP A 137 10.46 -17.98 11.25
CA ASP A 137 10.83 -19.39 11.29
C ASP A 137 12.15 -19.60 12.05
N MET A 138 13.19 -18.83 11.71
CA MET A 138 14.48 -18.88 12.42
C MET A 138 14.38 -18.58 13.92
N ALA A 139 13.40 -17.76 14.33
CA ALA A 139 13.15 -17.46 15.74
C ALA A 139 12.44 -18.59 16.49
N GLY A 140 11.78 -19.50 15.76
CA GLY A 140 11.04 -20.65 16.28
C GLY A 140 9.52 -20.46 16.34
N PHE A 141 8.95 -19.51 15.60
CA PHE A 141 7.49 -19.42 15.44
C PHE A 141 6.99 -20.58 14.58
N THR A 142 5.81 -21.10 14.90
CA THR A 142 5.10 -21.99 13.98
C THR A 142 4.50 -21.20 12.80
N ASP A 143 4.24 -21.86 11.67
CA ASP A 143 3.58 -21.23 10.51
C ASP A 143 2.27 -20.52 10.90
N GLU A 144 1.46 -21.16 11.75
CA GLU A 144 0.21 -20.59 12.21
C GLU A 144 0.42 -19.28 13.01
N GLU A 145 1.39 -19.26 13.92
CA GLU A 145 1.70 -18.08 14.71
C GLU A 145 2.30 -16.96 13.84
N ALA A 146 3.17 -17.31 12.91
CA ALA A 146 3.75 -16.36 11.97
C ALA A 146 2.66 -15.72 11.10
N ILE A 147 1.75 -16.52 10.51
CA ILE A 147 0.64 -16.01 9.70
C ILE A 147 -0.25 -15.07 10.53
N ARG A 148 -0.59 -15.46 11.77
CA ARG A 148 -1.43 -14.65 12.67
C ARG A 148 -0.74 -13.34 13.06
N LEU A 149 0.57 -13.37 13.35
CA LEU A 149 1.36 -12.18 13.70
C LEU A 149 1.44 -11.21 12.52
N VAL A 150 1.82 -11.68 11.33
CA VAL A 150 1.90 -10.85 10.13
C VAL A 150 0.54 -10.26 9.78
N THR A 151 -0.54 -11.05 9.89
CA THR A 151 -1.91 -10.56 9.67
C THR A 151 -2.32 -9.48 10.68
N ALA A 152 -1.96 -9.66 11.96
CA ALA A 152 -2.25 -8.68 13.01
C ALA A 152 -1.51 -7.35 12.77
N LEU A 153 -0.22 -7.42 12.44
CA LEU A 153 0.58 -6.24 12.07
C LEU A 153 -0.02 -5.55 10.84
N ALA A 154 -0.35 -6.31 9.79
CA ALA A 154 -0.92 -5.74 8.57
C ALA A 154 -2.26 -5.05 8.80
N THR A 155 -3.16 -5.71 9.55
CA THR A 155 -4.47 -5.14 9.91
C THR A 155 -4.32 -3.85 10.71
N LEU A 156 -3.40 -3.83 11.68
CA LEU A 156 -3.09 -2.65 12.47
C LEU A 156 -2.60 -1.50 11.58
N CYS A 157 -1.58 -1.74 10.75
CA CYS A 157 -0.94 -0.71 9.93
C CYS A 157 -1.91 -0.12 8.90
N LEU A 158 -2.71 -0.97 8.24
CA LEU A 158 -3.72 -0.53 7.30
C LEU A 158 -4.87 0.23 7.99
N GLY A 159 -5.26 -0.17 9.20
CA GLY A 159 -6.21 0.58 10.02
C GLY A 159 -5.67 1.97 10.35
N HIS A 160 -4.43 2.03 10.86
CA HIS A 160 -3.75 3.27 11.19
C HIS A 160 -3.64 4.21 9.97
N ALA A 161 -3.24 3.70 8.80
CA ALA A 161 -3.15 4.50 7.58
C ALA A 161 -4.51 5.10 7.15
N ARG A 162 -5.61 4.33 7.28
CA ARG A 162 -6.96 4.84 7.02
C ARG A 162 -7.38 5.92 8.01
N ASP A 163 -7.06 5.72 9.29
CA ASP A 163 -7.31 6.72 10.33
C ASP A 163 -6.54 8.03 10.07
N LEU A 164 -5.27 7.94 9.65
CA LEU A 164 -4.47 9.10 9.23
C LEU A 164 -5.09 9.83 8.05
N ALA A 165 -5.46 9.10 6.99
CA ALA A 165 -6.09 9.67 5.81
C ALA A 165 -7.41 10.38 6.16
N GLN A 166 -8.22 9.80 7.05
CA GLN A 166 -9.45 10.42 7.53
C GLN A 166 -9.19 11.67 8.39
N ALA A 167 -8.22 11.62 9.30
CA ALA A 167 -7.86 12.76 10.14
C ALA A 167 -7.30 13.94 9.33
N HIS A 168 -6.53 13.66 8.27
CA HIS A 168 -6.01 14.68 7.36
C HIS A 168 -7.13 15.37 6.57
N LYS A 169 -8.14 14.62 6.12
CA LYS A 169 -9.30 15.17 5.40
C LYS A 169 -10.12 16.12 6.27
N GLU A 170 -10.36 15.75 7.53
CA GLU A 170 -11.21 16.52 8.44
C GLU A 170 -10.70 16.45 9.89
N ALA A 171 -9.99 17.49 10.33
CA ALA A 171 -9.47 17.56 11.71
C ALA A 171 -10.59 17.42 12.78
N THR A 172 -11.81 17.88 12.46
CA THR A 172 -13.05 17.74 13.26
C THR A 172 -13.49 16.30 13.49
N ARG A 173 -13.02 15.36 12.66
CA ARG A 173 -13.28 13.93 12.81
C ARG A 173 -12.18 13.17 13.55
N THR A 174 -11.20 13.85 14.13
CA THR A 174 -10.23 13.21 15.02
C THR A 174 -10.92 12.69 16.28
N ARG A 175 -10.48 11.53 16.80
CA ARG A 175 -11.03 10.90 18.02
C ARG A 175 -11.15 11.88 19.19
N LYS A 176 -10.13 12.72 19.39
CA LYS A 176 -10.11 13.77 20.43
C LYS A 176 -11.24 14.78 20.26
N GLN A 177 -11.44 15.28 19.04
CA GLN A 177 -12.47 16.29 18.78
C GLN A 177 -13.87 15.69 18.83
N LEU A 178 -14.04 14.45 18.34
CA LEU A 178 -15.29 13.69 18.49
C LEU A 178 -15.64 13.46 19.95
N LEU A 179 -14.67 13.09 20.80
CA LEU A 179 -14.89 12.92 22.23
C LEU A 179 -15.30 14.23 22.91
N LYS A 180 -14.60 15.33 22.63
CA LYS A 180 -14.95 16.65 23.18
C LYS A 180 -16.35 17.11 22.76
N SER A 181 -16.70 16.89 21.49
CA SER A 181 -18.02 17.20 20.96
C SER A 181 -19.11 16.36 21.65
N ALA A 182 -18.89 15.05 21.78
CA ALA A 182 -19.83 14.15 22.44
C ALA A 182 -20.05 14.53 23.91
N LEU A 183 -18.99 14.82 24.67
CA LEU A 183 -19.11 15.25 26.07
C LEU A 183 -19.82 16.60 26.20
N GLY A 184 -19.56 17.56 25.31
CA GLY A 184 -20.23 18.85 25.31
C GLY A 184 -21.72 18.81 24.93
N ALA A 185 -22.18 17.72 24.30
CA ALA A 185 -23.56 17.53 23.88
C ALA A 185 -24.44 16.83 24.93
N VAL A 186 -23.85 16.23 25.96
CA VAL A 186 -24.60 15.51 27.01
C VAL A 186 -24.83 16.44 28.21
N GLU A 187 -26.06 16.47 28.72
CA GLU A 187 -26.42 17.30 29.88
C GLU A 187 -25.89 16.74 31.21
N SER A 188 -25.71 15.41 31.31
CA SER A 188 -25.18 14.72 32.49
C SER A 188 -23.67 14.47 32.40
N HIS A 189 -22.95 14.84 33.46
CA HIS A 189 -21.49 14.72 33.57
C HIS A 189 -21.08 13.46 34.34
N ASP A 190 -21.65 12.31 33.95
CA ASP A 190 -21.45 11.01 34.62
C ASP A 190 -20.34 10.17 33.97
N PHE A 191 -19.41 10.80 33.25
CA PHE A 191 -18.34 10.12 32.51
C PHE A 191 -16.94 10.47 33.02
N PRO A 192 -16.61 10.21 34.30
CA PRO A 192 -15.40 10.73 34.94
C PRO A 192 -14.11 10.29 34.23
N ASN A 193 -14.11 9.11 33.59
CA ASN A 193 -12.97 8.67 32.80
C ASN A 193 -12.84 9.42 31.46
N LEU A 194 -13.95 9.60 30.74
CA LEU A 194 -13.94 10.28 29.44
C LEU A 194 -13.64 11.77 29.61
N GLU A 195 -14.17 12.40 30.65
CA GLU A 195 -13.88 13.80 30.98
C GLU A 195 -12.40 13.98 31.34
N ARG A 196 -11.86 13.11 32.19
CA ARG A 196 -10.43 13.11 32.52
C ARG A 196 -9.59 12.92 31.26
N ILE A 197 -9.91 11.95 30.41
CA ILE A 197 -9.16 11.66 29.17
C ILE A 197 -9.28 12.79 28.15
N ALA A 198 -10.45 13.41 28.00
CA ALA A 198 -10.68 14.52 27.07
C ALA A 198 -9.85 15.78 27.39
N SER A 199 -9.40 15.90 28.65
CA SER A 199 -8.49 16.96 29.08
C SER A 199 -7.02 16.70 28.71
N LEU A 200 -6.67 15.45 28.38
CA LEU A 200 -5.31 15.08 27.98
C LEU A 200 -5.03 15.48 26.52
N ASP A 201 -3.77 15.81 26.24
CA ASP A 201 -3.28 16.12 24.90
C ASP A 201 -2.53 14.93 24.29
N ILE A 202 -3.25 13.83 24.11
CA ILE A 202 -2.71 12.61 23.49
C ILE A 202 -3.11 12.60 22.02
N ASP A 203 -2.11 12.60 21.13
CA ASP A 203 -2.32 12.41 19.71
C ASP A 203 -2.25 10.92 19.36
N THR A 204 -3.38 10.37 18.89
CA THR A 204 -3.48 8.97 18.45
C THR A 204 -3.31 8.81 16.94
N TYR A 205 -2.80 9.85 16.27
CA TYR A 205 -2.52 9.89 14.82
C TYR A 205 -1.04 10.20 14.57
N SER A 206 -0.20 10.08 15.59
CA SER A 206 1.23 10.32 15.49
C SER A 206 2.02 9.03 15.24
N ALA A 207 3.31 9.17 14.91
CA ALA A 207 4.21 8.04 14.76
C ALA A 207 4.35 7.27 16.08
N GLU A 208 4.34 7.97 17.22
CA GLU A 208 4.41 7.35 18.55
C GLU A 208 3.23 6.42 18.82
N GLN A 209 2.05 6.72 18.27
CA GLN A 209 0.90 5.82 18.38
C GLN A 209 1.11 4.53 17.58
N LEU A 210 1.71 4.61 16.39
CA LEU A 210 2.04 3.45 15.58
C LEU A 210 3.09 2.59 16.31
N ASP A 211 4.17 3.21 16.80
CA ASP A 211 5.23 2.54 17.58
C ASP A 211 4.66 1.79 18.78
N PHE A 212 3.82 2.47 19.57
CA PHE A 212 3.15 1.89 20.72
C PHE A 212 2.35 0.64 20.34
N SER A 213 1.59 0.71 19.24
CA SER A 213 0.77 -0.40 18.78
C SER A 213 1.59 -1.57 18.24
N ILE A 214 2.70 -1.29 17.54
CA ILE A 214 3.64 -2.31 17.08
C ILE A 214 4.25 -3.03 18.28
N GLU A 215 4.82 -2.29 19.25
CA GLU A 215 5.47 -2.90 20.42
C GLU A 215 4.49 -3.75 21.24
N LEU A 216 3.23 -3.31 21.40
CA LEU A 216 2.21 -4.10 22.08
C LEU A 216 2.02 -5.49 21.43
N ILE A 217 2.01 -5.55 20.09
CA ILE A 217 1.91 -6.81 19.35
C ILE A 217 3.20 -7.64 19.51
N LEU A 218 4.38 -7.01 19.41
CA LEU A 218 5.66 -7.72 19.49
C LEU A 218 5.95 -8.26 20.89
N GLU A 219 5.58 -7.54 21.95
CA GLU A 219 5.62 -8.05 23.32
C GLU A 219 4.70 -9.26 23.51
N GLY A 220 3.51 -9.25 22.91
CA GLY A 220 2.61 -10.40 22.89
C GLY A 220 3.22 -11.60 22.15
N ALA A 221 3.83 -11.36 20.99
CA ALA A 221 4.50 -12.39 20.20
C ALA A 221 5.68 -13.03 20.95
N GLU A 222 6.43 -12.25 21.73
CA GLU A 222 7.49 -12.76 22.62
C GLU A 222 6.95 -13.76 23.64
N LYS A 223 5.81 -13.46 24.26
CA LYS A 223 5.18 -14.36 25.23
C LYS A 223 4.70 -15.64 24.59
N ILE A 224 4.24 -15.60 23.34
CA ILE A 224 3.88 -16.78 22.56
C ILE A 224 5.14 -17.62 22.31
N LEU A 225 6.20 -17.00 21.79
CA LEU A 225 7.46 -17.69 21.49
C LEU A 225 8.11 -18.33 22.72
N ALA A 226 8.04 -17.66 23.88
CA ALA A 226 8.57 -18.18 25.14
C ALA A 226 7.88 -19.46 25.62
N ARG A 227 6.59 -19.67 25.28
CA ARG A 227 5.85 -20.89 25.66
C ARG A 227 6.37 -22.15 24.99
N HIS A 228 6.99 -22.03 23.82
CA HIS A 228 7.64 -23.16 23.13
C HIS A 228 8.96 -23.59 23.77
N ARG A 229 9.58 -22.69 24.54
CA ARG A 229 10.89 -22.91 25.18
C ARG A 229 10.79 -23.42 26.62
N THR A 230 9.57 -23.56 27.14
CA THR A 230 9.28 -24.05 28.49
C THR A 230 8.81 -25.49 28.43
#